data_AF-E2C345-F1
#
_entry.id   AF-E2C345-F1
#
_cell.length_a   1.000
_cell.length_b   1.000
_cell.length_c   1.000
_cell.angle_alpha   90.00
_cell.angle_beta   90.00
_cell.angle_gamma   90.00
#
_symmetry.space_group_name_H-M   'P 1'
#
loop_
_entity.id
_entity.type
_entity.pdbx_description
1 polymer ?
#
loop_
_entity_poly.entity_id
_entity_poly.type
_entity_poly.pdbx_seq_one_letter_code
_entity_poly.pdbx_strand_id
1 'polypeptide(L)' 'SGKGKLTGKLIDDLSKYYGLAIRRNPNSIEGMKNDIWATLFHKLSTDEKPQHEKCPPGEDSWCTWQ' A
#
# COMPACT_ATOMS: atom_id res chain seq x y z
N SER A 1 -1.04 22.93 -4.98
CA SER A 1 -0.05 21.90 -5.35
C SER A 1 1.30 22.54 -5.63
N GLY A 2 2.40 21.88 -5.27
CA GLY A 2 3.77 22.31 -5.61
C GLY A 2 4.57 21.11 -6.09
N LYS A 3 5.49 21.31 -7.03
CA LYS A 3 6.32 20.23 -7.60
C LYS A 3 7.05 19.47 -6.47
N GLY A 4 6.91 18.15 -6.44
CA GLY A 4 7.55 17.28 -5.44
C GLY A 4 6.85 17.18 -4.09
N LYS A 5 5.70 17.84 -3.87
CA LYS A 5 4.91 17.64 -2.65
C LYS A 5 3.99 16.44 -2.80
N LEU A 6 3.74 15.76 -1.67
CA LEU A 6 2.67 14.77 -1.58
C LEU A 6 1.34 15.42 -2.01
N THR A 7 0.60 14.73 -2.86
CA THR A 7 -0.74 15.15 -3.26
C THR A 7 -1.72 14.78 -2.15
N GLY A 8 -2.82 15.53 -2.00
CA GLY A 8 -3.87 15.18 -1.04
C GLY A 8 -4.38 13.76 -1.27
N LYS A 9 -4.59 13.38 -2.53
CA LYS A 9 -4.97 12.01 -2.92
C LYS A 9 -3.98 10.95 -2.42
N LEU A 10 -2.67 11.18 -2.53
CA LEU A 10 -1.68 10.22 -2.05
C LEU A 10 -1.69 10.10 -0.52
N ILE A 11 -1.89 11.21 0.19
CA ILE A 11 -2.04 11.20 1.66
C ILE A 11 -3.29 10.41 2.05
N ASP A 12 -4.44 10.70 1.41
CA ASP A 12 -5.71 10.03 1.68
C ASP A 12 -5.62 8.52 1.44
N ASP A 13 -5.01 8.12 0.32
CA ASP A 13 -4.78 6.71 0.00
C ASP A 13 -3.93 6.02 1.08
N LEU A 14 -2.78 6.60 1.44
CA LEU A 14 -1.89 6.02 2.45
C LEU A 14 -2.57 5.90 3.81
N SER A 15 -3.30 6.93 4.25
CA SER A 15 -4.06 6.89 5.50
C SER A 15 -5.16 5.82 5.49
N LYS A 16 -5.90 5.69 4.37
CA LYS A 16 -6.95 4.68 4.22
C LYS A 16 -6.39 3.27 4.33
N TYR A 17 -5.31 2.96 3.61
CA TYR A 17 -4.70 1.64 3.61
C TYR A 17 -4.01 1.33 4.93
N TYR A 18 -3.41 2.31 5.59
CA TYR A 18 -2.86 2.14 6.95
C TYR A 18 -3.95 1.71 7.94
N GLY A 19 -5.10 2.39 7.94
CA GLY A 19 -6.25 2.00 8.77
C GLY A 19 -6.86 0.65 8.38
N LEU A 20 -6.76 0.25 7.11
CA LEU A 20 -7.19 -1.07 6.65
C LEU A 20 -6.24 -2.17 7.15
N ALA A 21 -4.93 -1.95 7.11
CA ALA A 21 -3.92 -2.88 7.61
C ALA A 21 -4.12 -3.19 9.10
N ILE A 22 -4.40 -2.18 9.93
CA ILE A 22 -4.73 -2.37 11.34
C ILE A 22 -5.99 -3.24 11.50
N ARG A 23 -7.07 -2.90 10.79
CA ARG A 23 -8.36 -3.60 10.91
C ARG A 23 -8.32 -5.04 10.43
N ARG A 24 -7.53 -5.35 9.40
CA ARG A 24 -7.38 -6.71 8.86
C ARG A 24 -6.50 -7.61 9.72
N ASN A 25 -5.66 -7.03 10.58
CA ASN A 25 -4.68 -7.77 11.36
C ASN A 25 -4.85 -7.55 12.88
N PRO A 26 -6.05 -7.79 13.45
CA PRO A 26 -6.33 -7.49 14.86
C PRO A 26 -5.42 -8.24 15.84
N ASN A 27 -4.90 -9.41 15.43
CA ASN A 27 -4.09 -10.30 16.26
C ASN A 27 -2.68 -10.54 15.70
N SER A 28 -2.25 -9.80 14.66
CA SER A 28 -0.96 -10.03 13.99
C SER A 28 -0.23 -8.72 13.71
N ILE A 29 0.72 -8.38 14.57
CA ILE A 29 1.59 -7.21 14.38
C ILE A 29 2.42 -7.37 13.09
N GLU A 30 2.88 -8.59 12.81
CA GLU A 30 3.65 -8.89 11.61
C GLU A 30 2.81 -8.73 10.34
N GLY A 31 1.58 -9.27 10.33
CA GLY A 31 0.65 -9.10 9.21
C GLY A 31 0.33 -7.64 8.96
N MET A 32 0.06 -6.87 10.02
CA MET A 32 -0.16 -5.42 9.93
C MET A 32 1.05 -4.70 9.30
N LYS A 33 2.27 -5.02 9.76
CA LYS A 33 3.51 -4.44 9.19
C LYS A 33 3.66 -4.80 7.72
N ASN A 34 3.41 -6.05 7.35
CA ASN A 34 3.51 -6.50 5.95
C ASN A 34 2.52 -5.75 5.05
N ASP A 35 1.27 -5.57 5.48
CA ASP A 35 0.25 -4.82 4.73
C ASP A 35 0.61 -3.32 4.58
N ILE A 36 1.19 -2.71 5.62
CA ILE A 36 1.68 -1.33 5.57
C ILE A 36 2.81 -1.20 4.54
N TRP A 37 3.80 -2.11 4.59
CA TRP A 37 4.91 -2.11 3.64
C TRP A 37 4.44 -2.39 2.22
N ALA A 38 3.48 -3.31 2.02
CA ALA A 38 2.86 -3.58 0.73
C ALA A 38 2.27 -2.32 0.09
N THR A 39 1.53 -1.54 0.88
CA THR A 39 0.96 -0.26 0.45
C THR A 39 2.05 0.72 0.04
N LEU A 40 3.08 0.87 0.87
CA LEU A 40 4.18 1.81 0.61
C LEU A 40 4.93 1.44 -0.68
N PHE A 41 5.35 0.18 -0.81
CA PHE A 41 6.09 -0.28 -1.99
C PHE A 41 5.26 -0.17 -3.26
N HIS A 42 3.97 -0.49 -3.21
CA HIS A 42 3.08 -0.29 -4.35
C HIS A 42 3.00 1.18 -4.76
N LYS A 43 2.92 2.13 -3.80
CA LYS A 43 2.88 3.57 -4.11
C LYS A 43 4.24 4.14 -4.57
N LEU A 44 5.35 3.47 -4.25
CA LEU A 44 6.70 3.79 -4.73
C LEU A 44 7.03 3.11 -6.07
N SER A 45 6.23 2.14 -6.49
CA SER A 45 6.40 1.40 -7.73
C SER A 45 6.32 2.32 -8.94
N THR A 46 7.22 2.11 -9.91
CA THR A 46 7.13 2.71 -11.25
C THR A 46 7.30 1.60 -12.28
N ASP A 47 7.00 1.89 -13.55
CA ASP A 47 7.16 0.90 -14.62
C ASP A 47 8.63 0.45 -14.77
N GLU A 48 9.59 1.35 -14.53
CA GLU A 48 11.03 1.03 -14.56
C GLU A 48 11.53 0.33 -13.29
N LYS A 49 10.81 0.48 -12.17
CA LYS A 49 11.15 -0.09 -10.86
C LYS A 49 9.90 -0.68 -10.20
N PRO A 50 9.40 -1.82 -10.70
CA PRO A 50 8.21 -2.44 -10.15
C PRO A 50 8.48 -2.95 -8.74
N GLN A 51 7.57 -2.67 -7.80
CA GLN A 51 7.69 -3.04 -6.39
C GLN A 51 6.42 -3.72 -5.89
N HIS A 52 5.84 -4.61 -6.70
CA HIS A 52 4.59 -5.30 -6.43
C HIS A 52 4.72 -6.58 -5.59
N GLU A 53 5.95 -6.99 -5.24
CA GLU A 53 6.25 -8.27 -4.57
C GLU A 53 5.55 -8.47 -3.22
N LYS A 54 5.20 -7.37 -2.53
CA LYS A 54 4.50 -7.43 -1.24
C LYS A 54 2.99 -7.27 -1.36
N CYS A 55 2.46 -7.06 -2.56
CA CYS A 55 1.01 -6.93 -2.74
C CYS A 55 0.31 -8.25 -2.35
N PRO A 56 -0.88 -8.17 -1.72
CA PRO A 56 -1.61 -9.38 -1.35
C PRO A 56 -1.93 -10.20 -2.62
N PRO A 57 -1.74 -11.52 -2.62
CA PRO A 57 -2.05 -12.35 -3.78
C PRO A 57 -3.56 -12.61 -3.90
N GLY A 58 -4.01 -12.97 -5.11
CA GLY A 58 -5.36 -13.48 -5.38
C GLY A 58 -6.34 -12.43 -5.91
N GLU A 59 -7.54 -12.89 -6.23
CA GLU A 59 -8.59 -12.08 -6.89
C GLU A 59 -9.09 -10.92 -6.02
N ASP A 60 -8.95 -11.03 -4.71
CA ASP A 60 -9.30 -9.97 -3.75
C ASP A 60 -8.17 -8.94 -3.56
N SER A 61 -7.08 -9.06 -4.33
CA SER A 61 -6.00 -8.10 -4.30
C SER A 61 -6.47 -6.73 -4.80
N TRP A 62 -6.05 -5.69 -4.08
CA TRP A 62 -6.20 -4.32 -4.55
C TRP A 62 -5.10 -3.92 -5.54
N CYS A 63 -4.12 -4.80 -5.78
CA CYS A 63 -3.05 -4.56 -6.74
C CYS A 63 -3.46 -5.04 -8.13
N THR A 64 -3.73 -4.09 -9.02
CA THR A 64 -4.19 -4.33 -10.39
C THR A 64 -3.12 -4.84 -11.36
N TRP A 65 -1.87 -4.99 -10.91
CA TRP A 65 -0.78 -5.54 -11.73
C TRP A 65 -0.78 -7.07 -11.78
N GLN A 66 -1.37 -7.71 -10.76
CA GLN A 66 -1.41 -9.16 -10.61
C GLN A 66 -2.46 -9.80 -11.50
#